data_AF-A0A2D9LBC4-F1
#
_entry.id   AF-A0A2D9LBC4-F1
#
_cell.length_a   1.000
_cell.length_b   1.000
_cell.length_c   1.000
_cell.angle_alpha   90.00
_cell.angle_beta   90.00
_cell.angle_gamma   90.00
#
_symmetry.space_group_name_H-M   'P 1'
#
loop_
_entity.id
_entity.type
_entity.pdbx_description
1 polymer ?
#
loop_
_entity_poly.entity_id
_entity_poly.type
_entity_poly.pdbx_seq_one_letter_code
_entity_poly.pdbx_strand_id
1 'polypeptide(L)'
;MADYEDYITRDTAGGASIAGFPGTALEVDEPGVFALDILDAPNLETIHIKRLKPLKRPHLVLSNLPDLATVNLPAGHPGAIVHFNSEKSPKGFVISGMVSEIDAAWDTVQTRLESAPNHHHWSRVVCCPAIEKPAQPSGNGLVMVTGDMPPEHDQLTLGAGNDWLLLNIGGLRHVQVNTSGKAVLQQVPDLRTLNGSGHGLILEVYAAPALKRISGTGERVIVYQKLAIAKELTIADNWKHARIHSKTLRSLSFVSGESLALHHCNALQQVNLPLGMDVECFGALPAPLMASARFYFDESSLNTCMERFRNGETDQLSGILSILANAHEREQVVLSLQKLQELCEHGVAPDLIWQTRRELAARHRENRGKSRRARRPFNEAAMAKADLYWHWKFPNDLAPQGWEADLKIWHYCHQAVPAAADYADIIACTCSSDEAFETLLRLALNGEDFDAVHRLAICCINEYLSKGDDYLLNRNCSQQRDPTLRIIRLIFRKGISDDDRRSVVTFLCNVLPLKTLLKSVPPIVHMCPGIFRGVLMALSRKPDGWFHQRIGTFPFYKQANKINEYRQKLMQIALAPCVSEEEEEADNNIKTGNTYSLFEGDA
;
A
#
# COMPACT_ATOMS: atom_id res chain seq x y z
N MET A 1 43.09 -43.25 -13.50
CA MET A 1 42.04 -42.21 -13.42
C MET A 1 40.92 -42.69 -14.32
N ALA A 2 39.69 -42.76 -13.82
CA ALA A 2 38.54 -43.03 -14.69
C ALA A 2 38.37 -41.83 -15.62
N ASP A 3 38.15 -42.08 -16.90
CA ASP A 3 37.85 -41.02 -17.87
C ASP A 3 36.41 -40.53 -17.62
N TYR A 4 36.20 -39.21 -17.58
CA TYR A 4 34.87 -38.65 -17.35
C TYR A 4 34.02 -38.64 -18.63
N GLU A 5 34.62 -38.89 -19.80
CA GLU A 5 33.92 -38.95 -21.09
C GLU A 5 32.80 -40.01 -21.11
N ASP A 6 32.95 -41.10 -20.34
CA ASP A 6 31.93 -42.13 -20.20
C ASP A 6 30.74 -41.72 -19.30
N TYR A 7 30.86 -40.58 -18.60
CA TYR A 7 29.91 -40.12 -17.57
C TYR A 7 29.27 -38.78 -17.89
N ILE A 8 29.73 -38.09 -18.95
CA ILE A 8 29.24 -36.77 -19.33
C ILE A 8 28.13 -36.85 -20.39
N THR A 9 27.04 -36.13 -20.14
CA THR A 9 25.97 -35.87 -21.11
C THR A 9 25.96 -34.38 -21.43
N ARG A 10 26.11 -34.04 -22.71
CA ARG A 10 26.16 -32.65 -23.20
C ARG A 10 24.83 -32.29 -23.86
N ASP A 11 24.34 -31.07 -23.62
CA ASP A 11 23.18 -30.53 -24.33
C ASP A 11 23.60 -29.62 -25.50
N THR A 12 22.62 -29.16 -26.28
CA THR A 12 22.86 -28.27 -27.44
C THR A 12 22.92 -26.79 -27.07
N ALA A 13 22.55 -26.42 -25.83
CA ALA A 13 22.52 -25.05 -25.33
C ALA A 13 23.84 -24.63 -24.67
N GLY A 14 24.78 -25.55 -24.46
CA GLY A 14 26.05 -25.30 -23.77
C GLY A 14 26.04 -25.69 -22.29
N GLY A 15 25.13 -26.57 -21.92
CA GLY A 15 25.09 -27.29 -20.65
C GLY A 15 25.69 -28.70 -20.75
N ALA A 16 26.16 -29.21 -19.63
CA ALA A 16 26.59 -30.60 -19.49
C ALA A 16 26.32 -31.12 -18.07
N SER A 17 26.11 -32.43 -17.96
CA SER A 17 25.95 -33.13 -16.68
C SER A 17 26.90 -34.31 -16.60
N ILE A 18 27.62 -34.45 -15.48
CA ILE A 18 28.45 -35.58 -15.12
C ILE A 18 27.80 -36.24 -13.91
N ALA A 19 27.36 -37.49 -14.04
CA ALA A 19 26.64 -38.19 -12.97
C ALA A 19 27.29 -39.53 -12.64
N GLY A 20 27.32 -39.90 -11.35
CA GLY A 20 27.77 -41.23 -10.92
C GLY A 20 29.25 -41.52 -11.12
N PHE A 21 30.09 -40.48 -11.21
CA PHE A 21 31.53 -40.65 -11.43
C PHE A 21 32.18 -41.40 -10.25
N PRO A 22 32.86 -42.54 -10.48
CA PRO A 22 33.34 -43.40 -9.40
C PRO A 22 34.70 -42.98 -8.80
N GLY A 23 35.43 -42.09 -9.49
CA GLY A 23 36.77 -41.68 -9.11
C GLY A 23 36.82 -40.61 -8.01
N THR A 24 38.00 -40.44 -7.41
CA THR A 24 38.24 -39.45 -6.34
C THR A 24 38.68 -38.08 -6.86
N ALA A 25 39.16 -38.01 -8.11
CA ALA A 25 39.58 -36.77 -8.76
C ALA A 25 39.00 -36.69 -10.16
N LEU A 26 38.38 -35.55 -10.47
CA LEU A 26 37.75 -35.23 -11.75
C LEU A 26 38.49 -34.06 -12.39
N GLU A 27 39.01 -34.24 -13.61
CA GLU A 27 39.59 -33.17 -14.42
C GLU A 27 38.67 -32.88 -15.61
N VAL A 28 38.07 -31.70 -15.67
CA VAL A 28 37.10 -31.33 -16.72
C VAL A 28 37.73 -30.34 -17.71
N ASP A 29 37.60 -30.62 -19.01
CA ASP A 29 38.07 -29.73 -20.09
C ASP A 29 36.99 -29.55 -21.17
N GLU A 30 36.03 -28.67 -20.89
CA GLU A 30 34.83 -28.46 -21.72
C GLU A 30 34.72 -27.01 -22.23
N PRO A 31 35.53 -26.61 -23.23
CA PRO A 31 35.53 -25.22 -23.73
C PRO A 31 34.21 -24.79 -24.40
N GLY A 32 33.29 -25.72 -24.67
CA GLY A 32 31.96 -25.43 -25.20
C GLY A 32 30.88 -25.18 -24.13
N VAL A 33 31.15 -25.54 -22.88
CA VAL A 33 30.16 -25.61 -21.80
C VAL A 33 30.28 -24.39 -20.88
N PHE A 34 29.16 -23.78 -20.50
CA PHE A 34 29.13 -22.75 -19.44
C PHE A 34 28.24 -23.13 -18.26
N ALA A 35 27.36 -24.13 -18.40
CA ALA A 35 26.58 -24.70 -17.30
C ALA A 35 27.00 -26.17 -17.10
N LEU A 36 27.53 -26.51 -15.93
CA LEU A 36 28.05 -27.84 -15.65
C LEU A 36 27.47 -28.37 -14.35
N ASP A 37 26.80 -29.50 -14.45
CA ASP A 37 26.23 -30.22 -13.32
C ASP A 37 27.12 -31.42 -12.98
N ILE A 38 27.50 -31.56 -11.73
CA ILE A 38 28.28 -32.70 -11.20
C ILE A 38 27.45 -33.31 -10.07
N LEU A 39 26.94 -34.50 -10.33
CA LEU A 39 25.86 -35.13 -9.57
C LEU A 39 26.27 -36.52 -9.07
N ASP A 40 25.84 -36.86 -7.85
CA ASP A 40 25.83 -38.22 -7.31
C ASP A 40 27.17 -38.96 -7.44
N ALA A 41 28.28 -38.30 -7.11
CA ALA A 41 29.62 -38.86 -7.11
C ALA A 41 30.16 -38.99 -5.67
N PRO A 42 29.82 -40.08 -4.95
CA PRO A 42 30.03 -40.17 -3.50
C PRO A 42 31.51 -40.14 -3.09
N ASN A 43 32.41 -40.63 -3.94
CA ASN A 43 33.85 -40.72 -3.63
C ASN A 43 34.63 -39.49 -4.12
N LEU A 44 33.98 -38.51 -4.75
CA LEU A 44 34.67 -37.42 -5.44
C LEU A 44 35.19 -36.40 -4.43
N GLU A 45 36.52 -36.28 -4.32
CA GLU A 45 37.21 -35.39 -3.40
C GLU A 45 37.68 -34.10 -4.08
N THR A 46 38.14 -34.19 -5.33
CA THR A 46 38.76 -33.07 -6.05
C THR A 46 38.15 -32.88 -7.43
N ILE A 47 37.76 -31.64 -7.73
CA ILE A 47 37.31 -31.21 -9.04
C ILE A 47 38.30 -30.16 -9.57
N HIS A 48 38.89 -30.41 -10.73
CA HIS A 48 39.73 -29.44 -11.43
C HIS A 48 39.14 -29.12 -12.80
N ILE A 49 38.60 -27.92 -12.94
CA ILE A 49 38.02 -27.45 -14.19
C ILE A 49 39.08 -26.65 -14.94
N LYS A 50 39.65 -27.25 -15.99
CA LYS A 50 40.73 -26.65 -16.80
C LYS A 50 40.21 -25.51 -17.66
N ARG A 51 39.12 -25.76 -18.40
CA ARG A 51 38.48 -24.77 -19.28
C ARG A 51 36.97 -24.97 -19.30
N LEU A 52 36.28 -23.83 -19.36
CA LEU A 52 34.87 -23.72 -19.73
C LEU A 52 34.75 -22.68 -20.85
N LYS A 53 33.54 -22.47 -21.34
CA LYS A 53 33.22 -21.49 -22.38
C LYS A 53 33.72 -20.08 -21.99
N PRO A 54 34.72 -19.54 -22.71
CA PRO A 54 35.29 -18.24 -22.38
C PRO A 54 34.26 -17.12 -22.39
N LEU A 55 34.48 -16.08 -21.57
CA LEU A 55 33.65 -14.86 -21.48
C LEU A 55 32.20 -15.09 -21.03
N LYS A 56 31.78 -16.34 -20.79
CA LYS A 56 30.51 -16.68 -20.15
C LYS A 56 30.74 -16.93 -18.66
N ARG A 57 29.75 -16.53 -17.87
CA ARG A 57 29.70 -16.77 -16.43
C ARG A 57 29.44 -18.27 -16.21
N PRO A 58 30.35 -19.02 -15.56
CA PRO A 58 30.11 -20.43 -15.27
C PRO A 58 28.94 -20.60 -14.29
N HIS A 59 28.03 -21.51 -14.59
CA HIS A 59 27.03 -22.03 -13.66
C HIS A 59 27.44 -23.45 -13.29
N LEU A 60 27.70 -23.69 -12.02
CA LEU A 60 28.13 -25.00 -11.52
C LEU A 60 27.11 -25.54 -10.55
N VAL A 61 26.60 -26.74 -10.79
CA VAL A 61 25.78 -27.47 -9.83
C VAL A 61 26.62 -28.60 -9.25
N LEU A 62 26.79 -28.60 -7.93
CA LEU A 62 27.52 -29.60 -7.17
C LEU A 62 26.52 -30.29 -6.26
N SER A 63 26.05 -31.48 -6.63
CA SER A 63 24.97 -32.17 -5.93
C SER A 63 25.40 -33.53 -5.40
N ASN A 64 25.14 -33.81 -4.12
CA ASN A 64 25.39 -35.09 -3.46
C ASN A 64 26.87 -35.55 -3.56
N LEU A 65 27.79 -34.65 -3.20
CA LEU A 65 29.24 -34.87 -3.19
C LEU A 65 29.78 -34.86 -1.75
N PRO A 66 29.51 -35.90 -0.94
CA PRO A 66 29.77 -35.90 0.51
C PRO A 66 31.25 -35.83 0.90
N ASP A 67 32.16 -36.28 0.04
CA ASP A 67 33.61 -36.27 0.28
C ASP A 67 34.33 -35.14 -0.48
N LEU A 68 33.59 -34.23 -1.12
CA LEU A 68 34.18 -33.10 -1.82
C LEU A 68 35.00 -32.22 -0.88
N ALA A 69 36.27 -32.02 -1.22
CA ALA A 69 37.22 -31.22 -0.45
C ALA A 69 37.74 -30.02 -1.26
N THR A 70 37.94 -30.17 -2.57
CA THR A 70 38.56 -29.12 -3.40
C THR A 70 37.87 -28.96 -4.75
N VAL A 71 37.60 -27.71 -5.13
CA VAL A 71 37.17 -27.31 -6.47
C VAL A 71 38.11 -26.22 -6.98
N ASN A 72 38.72 -26.43 -8.14
CA ASN A 72 39.58 -25.45 -8.79
C ASN A 72 38.88 -24.96 -10.06
N LEU A 73 38.50 -23.68 -10.06
CA LEU A 73 37.84 -23.03 -11.19
C LEU A 73 38.87 -22.55 -12.23
N PRO A 74 38.47 -22.47 -13.51
CA PRO A 74 39.34 -21.96 -14.56
C PRO A 74 39.64 -20.47 -14.37
N ALA A 75 40.88 -20.08 -14.67
CA ALA A 75 41.29 -18.67 -14.65
C ALA A 75 40.60 -17.88 -15.79
N GLY A 76 40.41 -16.56 -15.58
CA GLY A 76 39.94 -15.64 -16.62
C GLY A 76 38.43 -15.58 -16.85
N HIS A 77 37.61 -16.29 -16.05
CA HIS A 77 36.14 -16.20 -16.11
C HIS A 77 35.57 -15.05 -15.25
N PRO A 78 34.38 -14.51 -15.60
CA PRO A 78 33.75 -13.36 -14.93
C PRO A 78 33.05 -13.72 -13.59
N GLY A 79 33.63 -14.64 -12.82
CA GLY A 79 33.06 -15.20 -11.58
C GLY A 79 32.09 -16.36 -11.81
N ALA A 80 32.21 -17.46 -11.06
CA ALA A 80 31.26 -18.57 -11.14
C ALA A 80 30.04 -18.35 -10.23
N ILE A 81 28.87 -18.86 -10.66
CA ILE A 81 27.70 -19.09 -9.82
C ILE A 81 27.74 -20.56 -9.43
N VAL A 82 27.82 -20.85 -8.14
CA VAL A 82 27.90 -22.22 -7.63
C VAL A 82 26.65 -22.55 -6.84
N HIS A 83 25.93 -23.56 -7.31
CA HIS A 83 24.83 -24.20 -6.62
C HIS A 83 25.36 -25.44 -5.89
N PHE A 84 25.34 -25.46 -4.56
CA PHE A 84 25.79 -26.59 -3.76
C PHE A 84 24.61 -27.25 -3.06
N ASN A 85 24.30 -28.48 -3.44
CA ASN A 85 23.18 -29.25 -2.91
C ASN A 85 23.68 -30.54 -2.26
N SER A 86 23.23 -30.82 -1.05
CA SER A 86 23.61 -32.05 -0.35
C SER A 86 22.50 -32.45 0.62
N GLU A 87 22.30 -33.75 0.84
CA GLU A 87 21.37 -34.20 1.88
C GLU A 87 21.82 -33.77 3.29
N LYS A 88 23.14 -33.73 3.54
CA LYS A 88 23.75 -33.43 4.84
C LYS A 88 24.68 -32.22 4.76
N SER A 89 24.95 -31.62 5.92
CA SER A 89 25.96 -30.56 6.04
C SER A 89 27.31 -31.02 5.46
N PRO A 90 28.00 -30.17 4.69
CA PRO A 90 29.31 -30.49 4.13
C PRO A 90 30.36 -30.70 5.23
N LYS A 91 31.30 -31.65 5.01
CA LYS A 91 32.47 -31.85 5.90
C LYS A 91 33.45 -30.68 5.88
N GLY A 92 33.40 -29.87 4.83
CA GLY A 92 34.27 -28.72 4.58
C GLY A 92 34.97 -28.86 3.24
N PHE A 93 35.04 -27.77 2.49
CA PHE A 93 35.62 -27.75 1.14
C PHE A 93 36.18 -26.37 0.81
N VAL A 94 36.99 -26.32 -0.24
CA VAL A 94 37.55 -25.08 -0.77
C VAL A 94 37.25 -24.96 -2.26
N ILE A 95 36.73 -23.81 -2.66
CA ILE A 95 36.62 -23.41 -4.08
C ILE A 95 37.67 -22.33 -4.34
N SER A 96 38.63 -22.63 -5.20
CA SER A 96 39.68 -21.71 -5.63
C SER A 96 39.35 -21.12 -6.99
N GLY A 97 39.41 -19.79 -7.11
CA GLY A 97 39.07 -19.04 -8.31
C GLY A 97 37.89 -18.09 -8.09
N MET A 98 37.56 -17.31 -9.12
CA MET A 98 36.55 -16.25 -8.99
C MET A 98 35.15 -16.83 -8.82
N VAL A 99 34.47 -16.48 -7.74
CA VAL A 99 33.07 -16.83 -7.45
C VAL A 99 32.27 -15.55 -7.26
N SER A 100 31.16 -15.42 -7.98
CA SER A 100 30.24 -14.29 -7.87
C SER A 100 29.05 -14.59 -6.95
N GLU A 101 28.67 -15.87 -6.82
CA GLU A 101 27.47 -16.27 -6.11
C GLU A 101 27.59 -17.69 -5.58
N ILE A 102 27.13 -17.90 -4.35
CA ILE A 102 26.88 -19.20 -3.75
C ILE A 102 25.39 -19.31 -3.47
N ASP A 103 24.76 -20.32 -4.03
CA ASP A 103 23.41 -20.76 -3.72
C ASP A 103 23.53 -22.16 -3.14
N ALA A 104 23.05 -22.39 -1.93
CA ALA A 104 23.29 -23.67 -1.29
C ALA A 104 22.12 -24.16 -0.43
N ALA A 105 21.90 -25.46 -0.51
CA ALA A 105 20.85 -26.15 0.22
C ALA A 105 21.36 -27.48 0.79
N TRP A 106 21.15 -27.67 2.09
CA TRP A 106 21.36 -28.95 2.75
C TRP A 106 20.56 -29.04 4.03
N ASP A 107 20.12 -30.24 4.42
CA ASP A 107 19.31 -30.46 5.61
C ASP A 107 18.12 -29.46 5.67
N THR A 108 18.12 -28.53 6.63
CA THR A 108 17.12 -27.47 6.80
C THR A 108 17.62 -26.08 6.39
N VAL A 109 18.84 -26.01 5.85
CA VAL A 109 19.49 -24.78 5.37
C VAL A 109 19.16 -24.55 3.91
N GLN A 110 18.74 -23.33 3.60
CA GLN A 110 18.64 -22.80 2.24
C GLN A 110 19.16 -21.38 2.25
N THR A 111 20.19 -21.09 1.46
CA THR A 111 20.85 -19.78 1.50
C THR A 111 21.35 -19.39 0.11
N ARG A 112 21.33 -18.08 -0.14
CA ARG A 112 21.87 -17.51 -1.36
C ARG A 112 22.62 -16.23 -1.01
N LEU A 113 23.87 -16.17 -1.43
CA LEU A 113 24.73 -15.03 -1.21
C LEU A 113 25.41 -14.66 -2.53
N GLU A 114 25.24 -13.40 -2.92
CA GLU A 114 25.95 -12.79 -4.03
C GLU A 114 27.09 -11.93 -3.48
N SER A 115 28.25 -11.93 -4.16
CA SER A 115 29.29 -10.93 -3.92
C SER A 115 28.66 -9.58 -4.19
N ALA A 116 28.69 -8.65 -3.22
CA ALA A 116 27.93 -7.41 -3.33
C ALA A 116 28.25 -6.68 -4.66
N PRO A 117 27.30 -5.93 -5.25
CA PRO A 117 27.49 -5.30 -6.57
C PRO A 117 28.67 -4.32 -6.65
N ASN A 118 29.18 -3.86 -5.49
CA ASN A 118 30.35 -2.97 -5.39
C ASN A 118 31.64 -3.69 -4.93
N HIS A 119 31.59 -4.99 -4.66
CA HIS A 119 32.75 -5.80 -4.30
C HIS A 119 33.25 -6.60 -5.52
N HIS A 120 34.55 -6.88 -5.50
CA HIS A 120 35.13 -7.84 -6.43
C HIS A 120 34.57 -9.24 -6.13
N HIS A 121 34.51 -10.09 -7.15
CA HIS A 121 34.21 -11.51 -6.95
C HIS A 121 35.13 -12.11 -5.88
N TRP A 122 34.60 -13.08 -5.14
CA TRP A 122 35.40 -13.80 -4.15
C TRP A 122 36.49 -14.58 -4.87
N SER A 123 37.72 -14.38 -4.43
CA SER A 123 38.89 -15.09 -4.96
C SER A 123 38.95 -16.54 -4.50
N ARG A 124 38.27 -16.85 -3.39
CA ARG A 124 38.24 -18.15 -2.75
C ARG A 124 37.01 -18.25 -1.87
N VAL A 125 36.38 -19.42 -1.89
CA VAL A 125 35.32 -19.80 -0.95
C VAL A 125 35.85 -20.94 -0.08
N VAL A 126 35.69 -20.82 1.23
CA VAL A 126 36.09 -21.83 2.20
C VAL A 126 34.88 -22.22 3.02
N CYS A 127 34.47 -23.48 2.97
CA CYS A 127 33.48 -24.06 3.87
C CYS A 127 34.19 -24.88 4.94
N CYS A 128 33.91 -24.63 6.21
CA CYS A 128 34.57 -25.31 7.32
C CYS A 128 33.61 -25.48 8.52
N PRO A 129 33.88 -26.45 9.41
CA PRO A 129 33.11 -26.61 10.63
C PRO A 129 33.26 -25.41 11.58
N ALA A 130 32.27 -25.23 12.46
CA ALA A 130 32.31 -24.24 13.53
C ALA A 130 33.40 -24.61 14.57
N ILE A 131 34.49 -23.83 14.57
CA ILE A 131 35.60 -23.93 15.53
C ILE A 131 36.04 -22.51 15.92
N GLU A 132 36.74 -22.34 17.05
CA GLU A 132 37.11 -21.01 17.59
C GLU A 132 37.78 -20.08 16.54
N LYS A 133 38.62 -20.65 15.67
CA LYS A 133 39.30 -19.95 14.57
C LYS A 133 39.10 -20.70 13.24
N PRO A 134 38.07 -20.36 12.47
CA PRO A 134 37.83 -20.95 11.15
C PRO A 134 39.00 -20.70 10.19
N ALA A 135 39.21 -21.63 9.28
CA ALA A 135 40.13 -21.43 8.17
C ALA A 135 39.63 -20.28 7.29
N GLN A 136 40.50 -19.33 6.96
CA GLN A 136 40.13 -18.13 6.20
C GLN A 136 41.13 -17.84 5.06
N PRO A 137 40.66 -17.38 3.90
CA PRO A 137 41.53 -16.92 2.82
C PRO A 137 42.19 -15.58 3.17
N SER A 138 43.24 -15.24 2.43
CA SER A 138 43.97 -13.97 2.54
C SER A 138 43.17 -12.81 1.92
N GLY A 139 42.04 -12.45 2.54
CA GLY A 139 41.15 -11.37 2.11
C GLY A 139 40.41 -11.65 0.80
N ASN A 140 39.40 -10.83 0.52
CA ASN A 140 38.55 -10.89 -0.68
C ASN A 140 38.01 -12.31 -0.97
N GLY A 141 37.62 -13.05 0.06
CA GLY A 141 37.00 -14.36 -0.06
C GLY A 141 35.71 -14.45 0.74
N LEU A 142 35.06 -15.61 0.64
CA LEU A 142 33.88 -15.98 1.43
C LEU A 142 34.25 -17.14 2.36
N VAL A 143 33.92 -17.01 3.65
CA VAL A 143 34.05 -18.10 4.62
C VAL A 143 32.67 -18.53 5.08
N MET A 144 32.34 -19.80 4.80
CA MET A 144 31.13 -20.47 5.22
C MET A 144 31.43 -21.34 6.44
N VAL A 145 30.69 -21.15 7.53
CA VAL A 145 30.87 -21.89 8.77
C VAL A 145 29.59 -22.65 9.09
N THR A 146 29.70 -23.96 9.34
CA THR A 146 28.55 -24.87 9.52
C THR A 146 28.71 -25.82 10.70
N GLY A 147 27.60 -26.36 11.20
CA GLY A 147 27.58 -27.38 12.25
C GLY A 147 27.69 -26.80 13.66
N ASP A 148 27.89 -27.65 14.66
CA ASP A 148 27.84 -27.23 16.07
C ASP A 148 29.17 -26.71 16.60
N MET A 149 29.10 -25.76 17.54
CA MET A 149 30.26 -25.35 18.31
C MET A 149 30.75 -26.48 19.22
N PRO A 150 32.07 -26.62 19.44
CA PRO A 150 32.60 -27.55 20.44
C PRO A 150 32.09 -27.21 21.85
N PRO A 151 31.85 -28.19 22.75
CA PRO A 151 31.26 -27.95 24.07
C PRO A 151 32.00 -26.93 24.96
N GLU A 152 33.31 -26.80 24.77
CA GLU A 152 34.20 -25.91 25.52
C GLU A 152 34.18 -24.45 25.00
N HIS A 153 33.50 -24.20 23.86
CA HIS A 153 33.51 -22.91 23.17
C HIS A 153 32.10 -22.48 22.78
N ASP A 154 31.75 -21.23 23.05
CA ASP A 154 30.47 -20.63 22.63
C ASP A 154 30.65 -19.30 21.89
N GLN A 155 31.89 -19.00 21.49
CA GLN A 155 32.27 -17.76 20.82
C GLN A 155 33.00 -18.03 19.49
N LEU A 156 32.71 -17.17 18.49
CA LEU A 156 33.41 -17.15 17.21
C LEU A 156 33.95 -15.74 16.89
N THR A 157 35.17 -15.65 16.36
CA THR A 157 35.74 -14.40 15.88
C THR A 157 35.95 -14.44 14.37
N LEU A 158 35.23 -13.58 13.65
CA LEU A 158 35.29 -13.44 12.20
C LEU A 158 36.40 -12.45 11.84
N GLY A 159 37.37 -12.90 11.06
CA GLY A 159 38.50 -12.10 10.61
C GLY A 159 38.12 -10.97 9.65
N ALA A 160 39.03 -10.01 9.51
CA ALA A 160 38.88 -8.90 8.58
C ALA A 160 39.08 -9.33 7.11
N GLY A 161 38.54 -8.53 6.19
CA GLY A 161 38.83 -8.63 4.75
C GLY A 161 38.06 -9.70 3.98
N ASN A 162 37.28 -10.56 4.63
CA ASN A 162 36.44 -11.58 4.00
C ASN A 162 34.95 -11.34 4.28
N ASP A 163 34.10 -11.84 3.40
CA ASP A 163 32.68 -12.02 3.70
C ASP A 163 32.46 -13.32 4.48
N TRP A 164 31.42 -13.34 5.30
CA TRP A 164 31.14 -14.45 6.21
C TRP A 164 29.71 -14.92 6.12
N LEU A 165 29.52 -16.24 6.13
CA LEU A 165 28.22 -16.89 6.10
C LEU A 165 28.20 -18.00 7.16
N LEU A 166 27.48 -17.78 8.26
CA LEU A 166 27.33 -18.74 9.36
C LEU A 166 25.96 -19.41 9.24
N LEU A 167 25.93 -20.73 9.14
CA LEU A 167 24.74 -21.50 8.78
C LEU A 167 24.50 -22.64 9.75
N ASN A 168 23.32 -22.66 10.38
CA ASN A 168 22.86 -23.74 11.25
C ASN A 168 23.90 -24.14 12.31
N ILE A 169 24.27 -23.18 13.18
CA ILE A 169 25.29 -23.36 14.21
C ILE A 169 24.66 -23.44 15.60
N GLY A 170 24.64 -24.64 16.18
CA GLY A 170 24.24 -24.86 17.58
C GLY A 170 25.33 -24.46 18.58
N GLY A 171 24.92 -24.03 19.77
CA GLY A 171 25.84 -23.68 20.87
C GLY A 171 26.57 -22.34 20.75
N LEU A 172 26.56 -21.70 19.57
CA LEU A 172 27.19 -20.39 19.36
C LEU A 172 26.37 -19.26 20.02
N ARG A 173 26.94 -18.63 21.05
CA ARG A 173 26.30 -17.57 21.83
C ARG A 173 26.86 -16.18 21.55
N HIS A 174 28.13 -16.08 21.18
CA HIS A 174 28.84 -14.82 21.04
C HIS A 174 29.60 -14.75 19.71
N VAL A 175 29.43 -13.66 18.96
CA VAL A 175 30.16 -13.48 17.69
C VAL A 175 30.81 -12.11 17.65
N GLN A 176 32.12 -12.09 17.38
CA GLN A 176 32.90 -10.89 17.09
C GLN A 176 33.12 -10.79 15.58
N VAL A 177 32.68 -9.70 14.96
CA VAL A 177 32.75 -9.50 13.50
C VAL A 177 33.74 -8.38 13.18
N ASN A 178 34.91 -8.74 12.64
CA ASN A 178 35.94 -7.76 12.31
C ASN A 178 36.04 -7.42 10.82
N THR A 179 35.14 -7.95 9.99
CA THR A 179 35.08 -7.59 8.57
C THR A 179 34.38 -6.26 8.34
N SER A 180 34.85 -5.51 7.34
CA SER A 180 34.16 -4.35 6.77
C SER A 180 33.20 -4.72 5.64
N GLY A 181 33.17 -6.00 5.24
CA GLY A 181 32.31 -6.53 4.19
C GLY A 181 30.94 -6.96 4.71
N LYS A 182 30.45 -8.08 4.20
CA LYS A 182 29.15 -8.66 4.56
C LYS A 182 29.30 -9.85 5.49
N ALA A 183 28.52 -9.88 6.56
CA ALA A 183 28.38 -11.04 7.45
C ALA A 183 26.91 -11.45 7.54
N VAL A 184 26.62 -12.70 7.21
CA VAL A 184 25.28 -13.29 7.27
C VAL A 184 25.28 -14.42 8.28
N LEU A 185 24.35 -14.39 9.22
CA LEU A 185 24.14 -15.44 10.21
C LEU A 185 22.72 -15.96 10.04
N GLN A 186 22.58 -17.26 9.78
CA GLN A 186 21.29 -17.88 9.53
C GLN A 186 21.15 -19.15 10.37
N GLN A 187 20.00 -19.27 11.06
CA GLN A 187 19.68 -20.40 11.94
C GLN A 187 20.76 -20.60 13.02
N VAL A 188 21.05 -19.56 13.80
CA VAL A 188 21.98 -19.62 14.94
C VAL A 188 21.17 -19.49 16.23
N PRO A 189 20.52 -20.57 16.72
CA PRO A 189 19.46 -20.51 17.73
C PRO A 189 19.91 -19.93 19.07
N ASP A 190 21.14 -20.23 19.48
CA ASP A 190 21.69 -19.86 20.78
C ASP A 190 22.35 -18.48 20.80
N LEU A 191 22.42 -17.78 19.66
CA LEU A 191 23.14 -16.51 19.54
C LEU A 191 22.52 -15.45 20.43
N ARG A 192 23.32 -14.88 21.34
CA ARG A 192 22.88 -13.85 22.31
C ARG A 192 23.44 -12.48 21.98
N THR A 193 24.70 -12.42 21.55
CA THR A 193 25.38 -11.15 21.28
C THR A 193 26.21 -11.17 20.01
N LEU A 194 26.16 -10.06 19.28
CA LEU A 194 27.00 -9.74 18.12
C LEU A 194 27.78 -8.46 18.39
N ASN A 195 29.08 -8.44 18.10
CA ASN A 195 29.89 -7.25 18.23
C ASN A 195 30.63 -6.97 16.91
N GLY A 196 30.29 -5.88 16.23
CA GLY A 196 30.92 -5.46 14.97
C GLY A 196 32.06 -4.48 15.22
N SER A 197 33.18 -4.60 14.53
CA SER A 197 34.28 -3.61 14.60
C SER A 197 34.66 -3.03 13.23
N GLY A 198 34.02 -3.48 12.14
CA GLY A 198 34.32 -3.03 10.79
C GLY A 198 33.50 -1.82 10.35
N HIS A 199 34.18 -0.73 9.97
CA HIS A 199 33.53 0.36 9.24
C HIS A 199 32.99 -0.16 7.90
N GLY A 200 31.72 0.12 7.58
CA GLY A 200 31.08 -0.38 6.35
C GLY A 200 30.40 -1.74 6.50
N LEU A 201 30.53 -2.42 7.66
CA LEU A 201 29.95 -3.74 7.90
C LEU A 201 28.44 -3.77 7.60
N ILE A 202 28.04 -4.74 6.78
CA ILE A 202 26.64 -5.11 6.57
C ILE A 202 26.40 -6.44 7.29
N LEU A 203 25.53 -6.40 8.30
CA LEU A 203 25.20 -7.56 9.12
C LEU A 203 23.76 -8.00 8.85
N GLU A 204 23.57 -9.26 8.46
CA GLU A 204 22.26 -9.85 8.28
C GLU A 204 22.09 -11.06 9.20
N VAL A 205 21.02 -11.08 9.99
CA VAL A 205 20.76 -12.12 10.98
C VAL A 205 19.36 -12.68 10.78
N TYR A 206 19.29 -13.96 10.44
CA TYR A 206 18.06 -14.69 10.17
C TYR A 206 17.90 -15.83 11.17
N ALA A 207 16.74 -15.94 11.80
CA ALA A 207 16.42 -17.03 12.72
C ALA A 207 17.45 -17.22 13.86
N ALA A 208 17.79 -16.13 14.56
CA ALA A 208 18.57 -16.13 15.79
C ALA A 208 17.70 -15.75 17.01
N PRO A 209 16.77 -16.62 17.44
CA PRO A 209 15.72 -16.32 18.42
C PRO A 209 16.22 -15.83 19.78
N ALA A 210 17.44 -16.20 20.21
CA ALA A 210 18.00 -15.79 21.51
C ALA A 210 18.72 -14.44 21.47
N LEU A 211 18.78 -13.75 20.32
CA LEU A 211 19.58 -12.55 20.14
C LEU A 211 19.05 -11.38 20.97
N LYS A 212 19.89 -10.83 21.84
CA LYS A 212 19.56 -9.73 22.74
C LYS A 212 20.34 -8.44 22.45
N ARG A 213 21.56 -8.56 21.94
CA ARG A 213 22.45 -7.41 21.79
C ARG A 213 23.28 -7.45 20.51
N ILE A 214 23.34 -6.31 19.84
CA ILE A 214 24.26 -6.00 18.75
C ILE A 214 25.02 -4.75 19.18
N SER A 215 26.35 -4.78 19.15
CA SER A 215 27.20 -3.66 19.60
C SER A 215 28.31 -3.37 18.61
N GLY A 216 29.06 -2.30 18.86
CA GLY A 216 30.20 -1.89 18.07
C GLY A 216 29.84 -1.03 16.85
N THR A 217 30.61 -1.15 15.76
CA THR A 217 30.49 -0.27 14.59
C THR A 217 30.07 -1.04 13.34
N GLY A 218 29.13 -0.48 12.59
CA GLY A 218 28.69 -1.00 11.30
C GLY A 218 27.80 -0.03 10.51
N GLU A 219 27.62 -0.30 9.22
CA GLU A 219 26.79 0.53 8.35
C GLU A 219 25.31 0.17 8.47
N ARG A 220 25.00 -1.13 8.38
CA ARG A 220 23.63 -1.63 8.34
C ARG A 220 23.49 -2.95 9.07
N VAL A 221 22.42 -3.06 9.85
CA VAL A 221 22.01 -4.31 10.48
C VAL A 221 20.60 -4.70 10.04
N ILE A 222 20.42 -5.96 9.65
CA ILE A 222 19.14 -6.56 9.32
C ILE A 222 18.91 -7.73 10.27
N VAL A 223 17.80 -7.70 11.01
CA VAL A 223 17.40 -8.78 11.92
C VAL A 223 16.03 -9.28 11.49
N TYR A 224 15.96 -10.55 11.12
CA TYR A 224 14.73 -11.21 10.71
C TYR A 224 14.45 -12.43 11.62
N GLN A 225 13.42 -12.31 12.46
CA GLN A 225 13.03 -13.33 13.42
C GLN A 225 11.52 -13.56 13.35
N LYS A 226 11.10 -14.67 12.74
CA LYS A 226 9.68 -15.08 12.75
C LYS A 226 9.17 -15.37 14.16
N LEU A 227 10.01 -16.03 14.97
CA LEU A 227 9.74 -16.39 16.36
C LEU A 227 10.99 -16.05 17.19
N ALA A 228 10.97 -14.91 17.90
CA ALA A 228 12.04 -14.57 18.83
C ALA A 228 11.71 -15.07 20.24
N ILE A 229 12.68 -15.74 20.88
CA ILE A 229 12.63 -16.12 22.30
C ILE A 229 12.97 -14.88 23.15
N ALA A 230 14.02 -14.15 22.76
CA ALA A 230 14.33 -12.85 23.33
C ALA A 230 13.27 -11.84 22.89
N LYS A 231 12.63 -11.20 23.87
CA LYS A 231 11.62 -10.14 23.65
C LYS A 231 12.23 -8.74 23.65
N GLU A 232 13.55 -8.65 23.75
CA GLU A 232 14.29 -7.40 23.91
C GLU A 232 15.51 -7.42 22.99
N LEU A 233 15.73 -6.32 22.27
CA LEU A 233 16.89 -6.14 21.40
C LEU A 233 17.54 -4.79 21.68
N THR A 234 18.84 -4.81 21.92
CA THR A 234 19.67 -3.60 22.03
C THR A 234 20.64 -3.54 20.86
N ILE A 235 20.59 -2.47 20.08
CA ILE A 235 21.58 -2.09 19.08
C ILE A 235 22.35 -0.90 19.66
N ALA A 236 23.54 -1.18 20.18
CA ALA A 236 24.39 -0.23 20.88
C ALA A 236 25.51 0.32 19.98
N ASP A 237 26.14 1.39 20.44
CA ASP A 237 27.31 2.02 19.82
C ASP A 237 27.00 2.62 18.43
N ASN A 238 27.77 2.33 17.39
CA ASN A 238 27.77 3.09 16.13
C ASN A 238 27.23 2.27 14.95
N TRP A 239 25.91 2.10 14.89
CA TRP A 239 25.21 1.53 13.75
C TRP A 239 24.32 2.59 13.10
N LYS A 240 24.45 2.82 11.79
CA LYS A 240 23.66 3.87 11.11
C LYS A 240 22.23 3.44 10.80
N HIS A 241 22.07 2.26 10.21
CA HIS A 241 20.77 1.81 9.71
C HIS A 241 20.38 0.45 10.32
N ALA A 242 19.14 0.32 10.78
CA ALA A 242 18.58 -0.94 11.25
C ALA A 242 17.30 -1.31 10.50
N ARG A 243 17.16 -2.57 10.12
CA ARG A 243 15.90 -3.17 9.65
C ARG A 243 15.57 -4.36 10.54
N ILE A 244 14.40 -4.35 11.16
CA ILE A 244 13.98 -5.38 12.09
C ILE A 244 12.64 -5.94 11.64
N HIS A 245 12.56 -7.25 11.54
CA HIS A 245 11.33 -8.00 11.32
C HIS A 245 11.12 -8.95 12.49
N SER A 246 10.13 -8.67 13.34
CA SER A 246 9.80 -9.54 14.48
C SER A 246 8.40 -9.27 15.01
N LYS A 247 7.59 -10.32 15.13
CA LYS A 247 6.23 -10.25 15.70
C LYS A 247 6.21 -10.30 17.23
N THR A 248 7.31 -10.70 17.87
CA THR A 248 7.36 -10.96 19.32
C THR A 248 8.23 -9.98 20.10
N LEU A 249 8.95 -9.10 19.42
CA LEU A 249 9.80 -8.08 20.05
C LEU A 249 8.95 -7.08 20.85
N ARG A 250 9.28 -6.90 22.13
CA ARG A 250 8.59 -5.99 23.07
C ARG A 250 9.38 -4.75 23.43
N SER A 251 10.71 -4.83 23.45
CA SER A 251 11.57 -3.68 23.75
C SER A 251 12.70 -3.56 22.73
N LEU A 252 12.91 -2.34 22.23
CA LEU A 252 13.98 -2.00 21.30
C LEU A 252 14.77 -0.78 21.80
N SER A 253 16.08 -0.93 21.95
CA SER A 253 16.99 0.19 22.20
C SER A 253 17.93 0.35 21.00
N PHE A 254 17.90 1.52 20.36
CA PHE A 254 18.77 1.86 19.23
C PHE A 254 19.14 3.35 19.29
N VAL A 255 20.06 3.70 20.19
CA VAL A 255 20.26 5.07 20.68
C VAL A 255 21.10 5.98 19.79
N SER A 256 21.87 5.44 18.84
CA SER A 256 22.81 6.21 18.02
C SER A 256 22.54 6.11 16.51
N GLY A 257 21.39 5.55 16.12
CA GLY A 257 21.08 5.32 14.71
C GLY A 257 20.59 6.54 13.95
N GLU A 258 20.72 6.50 12.63
CA GLU A 258 20.19 7.51 11.71
C GLU A 258 18.79 7.10 11.20
N SER A 259 18.59 5.82 10.88
CA SER A 259 17.29 5.32 10.41
C SER A 259 16.94 3.92 10.89
N LEU A 260 15.64 3.67 11.08
CA LEU A 260 15.09 2.40 11.55
C LEU A 260 13.88 1.98 10.70
N ALA A 261 13.89 0.77 10.15
CA ALA A 261 12.75 0.15 9.49
C ALA A 261 12.22 -1.02 10.32
N LEU A 262 10.96 -0.99 10.73
CA LEU A 262 10.28 -2.03 11.50
C LEU A 262 9.22 -2.72 10.65
N HIS A 263 9.31 -4.04 10.52
CA HIS A 263 8.36 -4.87 9.78
C HIS A 263 7.62 -5.80 10.75
N HIS A 264 6.29 -5.67 10.79
CA HIS A 264 5.39 -6.49 11.61
C HIS A 264 5.76 -6.52 13.12
N CYS A 265 6.20 -5.39 13.68
CA CYS A 265 6.61 -5.26 15.09
C CYS A 265 5.46 -4.89 16.04
N ASN A 266 4.28 -5.51 15.91
CA ASN A 266 3.08 -5.16 16.65
C ASN A 266 3.16 -5.37 18.18
N ALA A 267 4.06 -6.23 18.65
CA ALA A 267 4.24 -6.47 20.09
C ALA A 267 5.13 -5.43 20.80
N LEU A 268 5.65 -4.44 20.07
CA LEU A 268 6.62 -3.47 20.59
C LEU A 268 5.96 -2.47 21.53
N GLN A 269 6.39 -2.47 22.79
CA GLN A 269 5.84 -1.68 23.90
C GLN A 269 6.80 -0.61 24.41
N GLN A 270 8.11 -0.80 24.21
CA GLN A 270 9.14 0.13 24.66
C GLN A 270 10.14 0.38 23.55
N VAL A 271 10.46 1.66 23.33
CA VAL A 271 11.47 2.09 22.37
C VAL A 271 12.37 3.13 23.01
N ASN A 272 13.67 2.99 22.79
CA ASN A 272 14.67 3.99 23.14
C ASN A 272 15.45 4.36 21.88
N LEU A 273 15.07 5.49 21.27
CA LEU A 273 15.58 5.97 19.98
C LEU A 273 16.08 7.41 20.12
N PRO A 274 17.10 7.84 19.36
CA PRO A 274 17.57 9.22 19.37
C PRO A 274 16.51 10.16 18.82
N LEU A 275 16.54 11.39 19.31
CA LEU A 275 15.64 12.44 18.87
C LEU A 275 15.84 12.73 17.37
N GLY A 276 14.78 12.61 16.58
CA GLY A 276 14.79 12.97 15.16
C GLY A 276 15.20 11.87 14.18
N MET A 277 15.46 10.64 14.68
CA MET A 277 15.64 9.45 13.85
C MET A 277 14.51 9.29 12.83
N ASP A 278 14.86 8.87 11.61
CA ASP A 278 13.85 8.48 10.62
C ASP A 278 13.42 7.03 10.88
N VAL A 279 12.22 6.88 11.42
CA VAL A 279 11.63 5.56 11.70
C VAL A 279 10.56 5.27 10.67
N GLU A 280 10.61 4.10 10.04
CA GLU A 280 9.64 3.60 9.08
C GLU A 280 9.01 2.31 9.63
N CYS A 281 7.69 2.29 9.72
CA CYS A 281 6.94 1.14 10.20
C CYS A 281 6.11 0.54 9.04
N PHE A 282 6.24 -0.77 8.83
CA PHE A 282 5.57 -1.55 7.79
C PHE A 282 4.69 -2.62 8.42
N GLY A 283 3.41 -2.63 8.04
CA GLY A 283 2.41 -3.59 8.49
C GLY A 283 1.87 -3.42 9.92
N ALA A 284 2.61 -2.77 10.83
CA ALA A 284 2.13 -2.42 12.16
C ALA A 284 2.75 -1.11 12.66
N LEU A 285 1.96 -0.26 13.33
CA LEU A 285 2.43 0.95 14.01
C LEU A 285 2.38 0.75 15.53
N PRO A 286 3.52 0.45 16.19
CA PRO A 286 3.53 0.26 17.63
C PRO A 286 3.16 1.54 18.38
N ALA A 287 2.40 1.42 19.46
CA ALA A 287 1.94 2.56 20.27
C ALA A 287 3.06 3.56 20.65
N PRO A 288 4.29 3.12 21.05
CA PRO A 288 5.38 4.04 21.38
C PRO A 288 5.88 4.89 20.22
N LEU A 289 5.57 4.51 18.97
CA LEU A 289 6.07 5.13 17.75
C LEU A 289 5.00 5.94 17.00
N MET A 290 3.77 5.97 17.50
CA MET A 290 2.64 6.67 16.86
C MET A 290 2.90 8.16 16.62
N ALA A 291 3.70 8.81 17.47
CA ALA A 291 3.97 10.25 17.36
C ALA A 291 5.28 10.59 16.61
N SER A 292 6.14 9.61 16.34
CA SER A 292 7.53 9.86 15.88
C SER A 292 7.91 9.15 14.58
N ALA A 293 7.25 8.04 14.23
CA ALA A 293 7.57 7.26 13.03
C ALA A 293 6.79 7.70 11.79
N ARG A 294 7.44 7.64 10.62
CA ARG A 294 6.75 7.54 9.34
C ARG A 294 6.13 6.16 9.24
N PHE A 295 4.84 6.13 8.94
CA PHE A 295 4.12 4.89 8.77
C PHE A 295 3.88 4.66 7.29
N TYR A 296 4.39 3.55 6.76
CA TYR A 296 4.10 3.09 5.41
C TYR A 296 3.19 1.89 5.53
N PHE A 297 1.96 2.14 5.11
CA PHE A 297 0.89 1.19 5.27
C PHE A 297 0.85 0.22 4.08
N ASP A 298 0.77 -1.08 4.36
CA ASP A 298 0.50 -2.11 3.33
C ASP A 298 -0.93 -2.62 3.48
N GLU A 299 -1.71 -2.56 2.40
CA GLU A 299 -3.15 -2.90 2.39
C GLU A 299 -3.45 -4.29 2.99
N SER A 300 -2.58 -5.27 2.71
CA SER A 300 -2.71 -6.64 3.21
C SER A 300 -2.70 -6.73 4.74
N SER A 301 -1.88 -5.94 5.41
CA SER A 301 -1.72 -5.95 6.86
C SER A 301 -2.94 -5.33 7.56
N LEU A 302 -3.53 -4.23 7.04
CA LEU A 302 -4.80 -3.72 7.59
C LEU A 302 -5.93 -4.70 7.33
N ASN A 303 -6.00 -5.30 6.14
CA ASN A 303 -7.04 -6.29 5.87
C ASN A 303 -6.94 -7.46 6.87
N THR A 304 -5.72 -7.91 7.18
CA THR A 304 -5.49 -8.91 8.23
C THR A 304 -5.92 -8.41 9.62
N CYS A 305 -5.59 -7.17 10.00
CA CYS A 305 -6.04 -6.59 11.27
C CYS A 305 -7.56 -6.43 11.34
N MET A 306 -8.20 -6.00 10.25
CA MET A 306 -9.65 -5.88 10.10
C MET A 306 -10.34 -7.25 10.19
N GLU A 307 -9.77 -8.29 9.59
CA GLU A 307 -10.25 -9.68 9.75
C GLU A 307 -10.16 -10.17 11.19
N ARG A 308 -9.04 -9.92 11.87
CA ARG A 308 -8.89 -10.26 13.30
C ARG A 308 -9.90 -9.52 14.18
N PHE A 309 -10.09 -8.22 13.93
CA PHE A 309 -11.11 -7.43 14.59
C PHE A 309 -12.53 -8.01 14.37
N ARG A 310 -12.87 -8.37 13.13
CA ARG A 310 -14.14 -9.04 12.77
C ARG A 310 -14.31 -10.39 13.49
N ASN A 311 -13.22 -11.09 13.73
CA ASN A 311 -13.19 -12.36 14.47
C ASN A 311 -13.20 -12.18 16.00
N GLY A 312 -13.37 -10.96 16.52
CA GLY A 312 -13.55 -10.67 17.95
C GLY A 312 -12.30 -10.16 18.68
N GLU A 313 -11.19 -9.94 17.98
CA GLU A 313 -9.97 -9.38 18.57
C GLU A 313 -10.05 -7.85 18.67
N THR A 314 -10.78 -7.35 19.67
CA THR A 314 -11.08 -5.92 19.86
C THR A 314 -9.85 -5.07 20.23
N ASP A 315 -8.77 -5.69 20.71
CA ASP A 315 -7.50 -5.03 21.03
C ASP A 315 -6.85 -4.40 19.79
N GLN A 316 -7.17 -4.90 18.59
CA GLN A 316 -6.68 -4.36 17.32
C GLN A 316 -7.27 -2.99 16.97
N LEU A 317 -8.45 -2.64 17.49
CA LEU A 317 -9.21 -1.46 17.07
C LEU A 317 -8.40 -0.16 17.21
N SER A 318 -7.72 0.02 18.33
CA SER A 318 -6.90 1.22 18.58
C SER A 318 -5.77 1.38 17.56
N GLY A 319 -5.12 0.27 17.19
CA GLY A 319 -4.10 0.23 16.16
C GLY A 319 -4.66 0.51 14.77
N ILE A 320 -5.82 -0.07 14.45
CA ILE A 320 -6.53 0.18 13.19
C ILE A 320 -6.85 1.67 13.05
N LEU A 321 -7.55 2.28 14.02
CA LEU A 321 -7.94 3.69 13.94
C LEU A 321 -6.72 4.63 13.80
N SER A 322 -5.65 4.34 14.54
CA SER A 322 -4.37 5.05 14.43
C SER A 322 -3.76 4.99 13.02
N ILE A 323 -3.80 3.81 12.40
CA ILE A 323 -3.34 3.60 11.02
C ILE A 323 -4.17 4.45 10.06
N LEU A 324 -5.50 4.37 10.15
CA LEU A 324 -6.40 5.06 9.24
C LEU A 324 -6.24 6.59 9.33
N ALA A 325 -6.07 7.14 10.54
CA ALA A 325 -5.84 8.57 10.78
C ALA A 325 -4.53 9.12 10.21
N ASN A 326 -3.51 8.28 10.03
CA ASN A 326 -2.17 8.71 9.58
C ASN A 326 -1.92 8.48 8.08
N ALA A 327 -2.94 8.09 7.31
CA ALA A 327 -2.86 8.06 5.85
C ALA A 327 -2.58 9.46 5.29
N HIS A 328 -1.69 9.55 4.30
CA HIS A 328 -1.22 10.83 3.76
C HIS A 328 -1.26 10.91 2.23
N GLU A 329 -1.13 9.80 1.51
CA GLU A 329 -1.30 9.80 0.05
C GLU A 329 -2.79 9.85 -0.31
N ARG A 330 -3.14 10.44 -1.46
CA ARG A 330 -4.55 10.69 -1.81
C ARG A 330 -5.35 9.40 -1.95
N GLU A 331 -4.71 8.37 -2.48
CA GLU A 331 -5.20 7.02 -2.65
C GLU A 331 -5.42 6.35 -1.28
N GLN A 332 -4.46 6.50 -0.36
CA GLN A 332 -4.55 5.99 1.00
C GLN A 332 -5.68 6.66 1.80
N VAL A 333 -5.92 7.96 1.58
CA VAL A 333 -7.04 8.67 2.23
C VAL A 333 -8.38 8.07 1.81
N VAL A 334 -8.57 7.72 0.53
CA VAL A 334 -9.79 7.04 0.07
C VAL A 334 -9.94 5.69 0.76
N LEU A 335 -8.88 4.87 0.76
CA LEU A 335 -8.87 3.58 1.43
C LEU A 335 -9.20 3.71 2.92
N SER A 336 -8.63 4.72 3.61
CA SER A 336 -8.91 4.98 5.02
C SER A 336 -10.37 5.30 5.28
N LEU A 337 -11.01 6.12 4.43
CA LEU A 337 -12.43 6.43 4.56
C LEU A 337 -13.30 5.19 4.32
N GLN A 338 -12.99 4.37 3.31
CA GLN A 338 -13.72 3.11 3.08
C GLN A 338 -13.59 2.14 4.26
N LYS A 339 -12.42 2.05 4.86
CA LYS A 339 -12.17 1.19 6.02
C LYS A 339 -12.83 1.73 7.30
N LEU A 340 -12.89 3.05 7.47
CA LEU A 340 -13.69 3.68 8.54
C LEU A 340 -15.18 3.40 8.35
N GLN A 341 -15.71 3.47 7.13
CA GLN A 341 -17.08 3.07 6.83
C GLN A 341 -17.34 1.59 7.17
N GLU A 342 -16.42 0.68 6.81
CA GLU A 342 -16.52 -0.74 7.18
C GLU A 342 -16.58 -0.91 8.72
N LEU A 343 -15.81 -0.11 9.49
CA LEU A 343 -15.90 -0.12 10.95
C LEU A 343 -17.25 0.41 11.48
N CYS A 344 -17.90 1.36 10.80
CA CYS A 344 -19.27 1.79 11.12
C CYS A 344 -20.25 0.61 11.00
N GLU A 345 -20.13 -0.17 9.93
CA GLU A 345 -20.97 -1.36 9.67
C GLU A 345 -20.76 -2.46 10.72
N HIS A 346 -19.58 -2.50 11.34
CA HIS A 346 -19.26 -3.38 12.47
C HIS A 346 -19.62 -2.81 13.86
N GLY A 347 -20.28 -1.64 13.93
CA GLY A 347 -20.80 -1.09 15.18
C GLY A 347 -19.74 -0.46 16.09
N VAL A 348 -18.60 -0.01 15.55
CA VAL A 348 -17.62 0.76 16.32
C VAL A 348 -18.24 2.09 16.78
N ALA A 349 -17.94 2.50 18.01
CA ALA A 349 -18.54 3.67 18.64
C ALA A 349 -18.43 4.95 17.76
N PRO A 350 -19.54 5.69 17.53
CA PRO A 350 -19.57 6.85 16.63
C PRO A 350 -18.57 7.96 16.95
N ASP A 351 -18.27 8.18 18.22
CA ASP A 351 -17.31 9.17 18.71
C ASP A 351 -15.88 8.84 18.25
N LEU A 352 -15.48 7.58 18.34
CA LEU A 352 -14.17 7.11 17.87
C LEU A 352 -14.04 7.27 16.35
N ILE A 353 -15.06 6.86 15.59
CA ILE A 353 -15.07 6.99 14.13
C ILE A 353 -14.95 8.48 13.74
N TRP A 354 -15.77 9.33 14.34
CA TRP A 354 -15.77 10.76 14.02
C TRP A 354 -14.42 11.41 14.36
N GLN A 355 -13.86 11.08 15.52
CA GLN A 355 -12.53 11.55 15.94
C GLN A 355 -11.44 11.13 14.95
N THR A 356 -11.41 9.86 14.55
CA THR A 356 -10.43 9.36 13.56
C THR A 356 -10.60 10.02 12.19
N ARG A 357 -11.84 10.28 11.76
CA ARG A 357 -12.12 11.03 10.53
C ARG A 357 -11.58 12.47 10.61
N ARG A 358 -11.76 13.17 11.74
CA ARG A 358 -11.22 14.53 11.95
C ARG A 358 -9.70 14.55 11.90
N GLU A 359 -9.05 13.55 12.50
CA GLU A 359 -7.58 13.38 12.45
C GLU A 359 -7.09 13.16 11.01
N LEU A 360 -7.76 12.27 10.26
CA LEU A 360 -7.46 12.04 8.84
C LEU A 360 -7.61 13.32 8.01
N ALA A 361 -8.68 14.09 8.22
CA ALA A 361 -8.91 15.36 7.51
C ALA A 361 -7.81 16.39 7.82
N ALA A 362 -7.36 16.46 9.08
CA ALA A 362 -6.26 17.32 9.49
C ALA A 362 -4.94 16.92 8.81
N ARG A 363 -4.59 15.62 8.77
CA ARG A 363 -3.40 15.13 8.04
C ARG A 363 -3.47 15.47 6.56
N HIS A 364 -4.59 15.18 5.91
CA HIS A 364 -4.76 15.40 4.47
C HIS A 364 -4.60 16.87 4.08
N ARG A 365 -5.06 17.78 4.94
CA ARG A 365 -4.90 19.22 4.70
C ARG A 365 -3.45 19.69 4.85
N GLU A 366 -2.72 19.15 5.82
CA GLU A 366 -1.35 19.57 6.13
C GLU A 366 -0.30 19.01 5.14
N ASN A 367 -0.75 18.32 4.09
CA ASN A 367 0.01 17.59 3.08
C ASN A 367 0.93 18.46 2.19
N ARG A 368 1.84 19.20 2.83
CA ARG A 368 3.08 19.74 2.26
C ARG A 368 4.17 18.71 2.58
N GLY A 369 4.26 17.68 1.75
CA GLY A 369 5.06 16.45 1.91
C GLY A 369 6.59 16.58 2.04
N LYS A 370 7.12 17.66 2.64
CA LYS A 370 8.57 17.82 2.90
C LYS A 370 8.91 18.49 4.23
N SER A 371 7.95 18.87 5.08
CA SER A 371 8.26 19.64 6.30
C SER A 371 8.22 18.79 7.57
N ARG A 372 9.19 19.00 8.47
CA ARG A 372 9.21 18.48 9.86
C ARG A 372 7.90 18.71 10.64
N ARG A 373 7.00 19.59 10.19
CA ARG A 373 5.70 19.85 10.82
C ARG A 373 4.69 18.72 10.64
N ALA A 374 4.82 17.89 9.60
CA ALA A 374 3.98 16.70 9.41
C ALA A 374 4.17 15.64 10.52
N ARG A 375 5.23 15.79 11.35
CA ARG A 375 5.55 14.92 12.49
C ARG A 375 4.94 15.40 13.82
N ARG A 376 4.12 16.47 13.80
CA ARG A 376 3.53 17.00 15.05
C ARG A 376 2.33 16.14 15.47
N PRO A 377 2.13 15.95 16.78
CA PRO A 377 0.89 15.37 17.32
C PRO A 377 -0.31 16.15 16.81
N PHE A 378 -1.44 15.47 16.61
CA PHE A 378 -2.72 16.11 16.36
C PHE A 378 -2.99 17.09 17.50
N ASN A 379 -3.16 18.37 17.18
CA ASN A 379 -3.65 19.35 18.14
C ASN A 379 -5.07 19.76 17.73
N GLU A 380 -5.89 20.11 18.73
CA GLU A 380 -7.29 20.48 18.50
C GLU A 380 -7.42 21.63 17.50
N ALA A 381 -6.44 22.55 17.48
CA ALA A 381 -6.40 23.65 16.54
C ALA A 381 -6.31 23.21 15.07
N ALA A 382 -5.55 22.14 14.76
CA ALA A 382 -5.44 21.60 13.41
C ALA A 382 -6.74 20.91 12.98
N MET A 383 -7.35 20.13 13.88
CA MET A 383 -8.64 19.47 13.63
C MET A 383 -9.76 20.49 13.45
N ALA A 384 -9.90 21.46 14.36
CA ALA A 384 -10.87 22.54 14.25
C ALA A 384 -10.71 23.33 12.95
N LYS A 385 -9.47 23.52 12.47
CA LYS A 385 -9.24 24.15 11.17
C LYS A 385 -9.75 23.26 10.05
N ALA A 386 -9.43 21.97 10.06
CA ALA A 386 -9.89 20.99 9.05
C ALA A 386 -11.42 20.92 8.99
N ASP A 387 -12.09 21.08 10.12
CA ASP A 387 -13.55 21.10 10.23
C ASP A 387 -14.20 22.35 9.61
N LEU A 388 -13.44 23.37 9.17
CA LEU A 388 -14.00 24.55 8.51
C LEU A 388 -14.42 24.30 7.06
N TYR A 389 -13.96 23.21 6.44
CA TYR A 389 -14.22 22.93 5.03
C TYR A 389 -14.44 21.44 4.77
N TRP A 390 -15.48 21.11 4.02
CA TRP A 390 -15.68 19.78 3.45
C TRP A 390 -14.97 19.69 2.09
N HIS A 391 -13.64 19.51 2.14
CA HIS A 391 -12.78 19.60 0.96
C HIS A 391 -11.71 18.51 0.92
N TRP A 392 -12.12 17.32 0.52
CA TRP A 392 -11.20 16.24 0.19
C TRP A 392 -10.61 16.42 -1.20
N LYS A 393 -9.32 16.07 -1.35
CA LYS A 393 -8.61 15.99 -2.63
C LYS A 393 -8.32 14.54 -3.00
N PHE A 394 -9.27 13.89 -3.68
CA PHE A 394 -9.15 12.50 -4.13
C PHE A 394 -8.58 12.40 -5.56
N PRO A 395 -8.01 11.25 -5.94
CA PRO A 395 -7.79 10.90 -7.34
C PRO A 395 -9.11 10.83 -8.11
N ASN A 396 -9.14 11.23 -9.38
CA ASN A 396 -10.39 11.38 -10.15
C ASN A 396 -11.18 10.08 -10.29
N ASP A 397 -10.49 8.95 -10.41
CA ASP A 397 -11.02 7.59 -10.53
C ASP A 397 -11.55 7.02 -9.20
N LEU A 398 -11.07 7.55 -8.07
CA LEU A 398 -11.43 7.13 -6.72
C LEU A 398 -12.31 8.13 -5.96
N ALA A 399 -12.58 9.29 -6.56
CA ALA A 399 -13.35 10.36 -5.93
C ALA A 399 -14.77 9.94 -5.54
N PRO A 400 -15.56 9.24 -6.38
CA PRO A 400 -16.90 8.80 -6.01
C PRO A 400 -16.93 7.92 -4.74
N GLN A 401 -15.96 7.01 -4.62
CA GLN A 401 -15.82 6.09 -3.49
C GLN A 401 -15.44 6.86 -2.22
N GLY A 402 -14.52 7.82 -2.32
CA GLY A 402 -14.09 8.65 -1.19
C GLY A 402 -15.21 9.54 -0.64
N TRP A 403 -15.96 10.21 -1.51
CA TRP A 403 -17.10 11.05 -1.10
C TRP A 403 -18.24 10.22 -0.51
N GLU A 404 -18.52 9.06 -1.09
CA GLU A 404 -19.56 8.16 -0.60
C GLU A 404 -19.23 7.64 0.81
N ALA A 405 -18.00 7.20 1.03
CA ALA A 405 -17.54 6.73 2.33
C ALA A 405 -17.63 7.82 3.41
N ASP A 406 -17.17 9.05 3.12
CA ASP A 406 -17.25 10.16 4.09
C ASP A 406 -18.69 10.55 4.45
N LEU A 407 -19.62 10.52 3.48
CA LEU A 407 -21.03 10.80 3.73
C LEU A 407 -21.71 9.69 4.55
N LYS A 408 -21.37 8.42 4.32
CA LYS A 408 -21.85 7.30 5.14
C LYS A 408 -21.31 7.38 6.56
N ILE A 409 -20.04 7.77 6.74
CA ILE A 409 -19.44 8.03 8.06
C ILE A 409 -20.20 9.16 8.77
N TRP A 410 -20.42 10.29 8.09
CA TRP A 410 -21.20 11.39 8.66
C TRP A 410 -22.61 10.94 9.08
N HIS A 411 -23.31 10.22 8.20
CA HIS A 411 -24.65 9.71 8.45
C HIS A 411 -24.68 8.76 9.66
N TYR A 412 -23.67 7.91 9.82
CA TYR A 412 -23.52 7.06 11.00
C TYR A 412 -23.30 7.87 12.29
N CYS A 413 -22.48 8.92 12.24
CA CYS A 413 -22.07 9.67 13.42
C CYS A 413 -23.04 10.78 13.86
N HIS A 414 -23.79 11.40 12.95
CA HIS A 414 -24.51 12.66 13.18
C HIS A 414 -25.51 12.65 14.35
N GLN A 415 -26.17 11.51 14.63
CA GLN A 415 -27.16 11.40 15.70
C GLN A 415 -26.53 11.33 17.09
N ALA A 416 -25.36 10.70 17.19
CA ALA A 416 -24.69 10.42 18.46
C ALA A 416 -23.61 11.44 18.81
N VAL A 417 -23.07 12.16 17.81
CA VAL A 417 -21.93 13.07 17.96
C VAL A 417 -22.35 14.49 17.58
N PRO A 418 -22.48 15.44 18.54
CA PRO A 418 -22.89 16.81 18.27
C PRO A 418 -22.01 17.52 17.22
N ALA A 419 -20.69 17.35 17.30
CA ALA A 419 -19.76 17.92 16.34
C ALA A 419 -19.98 17.39 14.91
N ALA A 420 -20.51 16.17 14.74
CA ALA A 420 -20.86 15.63 13.43
C ALA A 420 -22.20 16.20 12.93
N ALA A 421 -23.15 16.42 13.83
CA ALA A 421 -24.42 17.10 13.51
C ALA A 421 -24.15 18.53 13.01
N ASP A 422 -23.36 19.32 13.75
CA ASP A 422 -23.01 20.70 13.39
C ASP A 422 -22.21 20.79 12.09
N TYR A 423 -21.46 19.72 11.74
CA TYR A 423 -20.71 19.65 10.50
C TYR A 423 -21.60 19.57 9.25
N ALA A 424 -22.90 19.29 9.39
CA ALA A 424 -23.87 19.34 8.29
C ALA A 424 -23.91 20.73 7.63
N ASP A 425 -23.87 21.79 8.44
CA ASP A 425 -23.87 23.18 7.95
C ASP A 425 -22.57 23.48 7.18
N ILE A 426 -21.44 22.95 7.65
CA ILE A 426 -20.15 23.06 6.95
C ILE A 426 -20.22 22.35 5.60
N ILE A 427 -20.76 21.13 5.55
CA ILE A 427 -20.98 20.41 4.29
C ILE A 427 -21.82 21.27 3.34
N ALA A 428 -22.96 21.80 3.80
CA ALA A 428 -23.86 22.62 3.00
C ALA A 428 -23.19 23.90 2.45
N CYS A 429 -22.46 24.62 3.30
CA CYS A 429 -21.84 25.89 2.93
C CYS A 429 -20.65 25.71 1.98
N THR A 430 -19.88 24.63 2.16
CA THR A 430 -18.56 24.44 1.52
C THR A 430 -18.53 23.38 0.42
N CYS A 431 -19.62 22.63 0.23
CA CYS A 431 -19.80 21.72 -0.90
C CYS A 431 -19.64 22.50 -2.21
N SER A 432 -18.50 22.34 -2.86
CA SER A 432 -18.09 23.08 -4.07
C SER A 432 -17.58 22.17 -5.18
N SER A 433 -17.26 20.90 -4.88
CA SER A 433 -16.95 19.89 -5.89
C SER A 433 -18.25 19.40 -6.53
N ASP A 434 -18.24 19.32 -7.86
CA ASP A 434 -19.35 18.76 -8.61
C ASP A 434 -19.53 17.29 -8.23
N GLU A 435 -18.47 16.50 -8.20
CA GLU A 435 -18.48 15.08 -7.82
C GLU A 435 -18.99 14.84 -6.39
N ALA A 436 -18.63 15.69 -5.43
CA ALA A 436 -19.10 15.60 -4.04
C ALA A 436 -20.62 15.79 -3.95
N PHE A 437 -21.15 16.82 -4.61
CA PHE A 437 -22.58 17.09 -4.63
C PHE A 437 -23.36 16.02 -5.40
N GLU A 438 -22.82 15.54 -6.53
CA GLU A 438 -23.42 14.46 -7.31
C GLU A 438 -23.52 13.17 -6.48
N THR A 439 -22.51 12.88 -5.67
CA THR A 439 -22.49 11.75 -4.74
C THR A 439 -23.52 11.93 -3.63
N LEU A 440 -23.64 13.13 -3.06
CA LEU A 440 -24.66 13.49 -2.07
C LEU A 440 -26.08 13.28 -2.63
N LEU A 441 -26.37 13.80 -3.82
CA LEU A 441 -27.67 13.64 -4.47
C LEU A 441 -28.02 12.17 -4.72
N ARG A 442 -27.03 11.35 -5.12
CA ARG A 442 -27.23 9.91 -5.30
C ARG A 442 -27.57 9.22 -3.98
N LEU A 443 -26.83 9.49 -2.90
CA LEU A 443 -27.06 8.87 -1.59
C LEU A 443 -28.37 9.33 -0.95
N ALA A 444 -28.77 10.58 -1.13
CA ALA A 444 -30.05 11.11 -0.64
C ALA A 444 -31.28 10.34 -1.16
N LEU A 445 -31.14 9.64 -2.29
CA LEU A 445 -32.19 8.84 -2.91
C LEU A 445 -32.24 7.39 -2.42
N ASN A 446 -31.29 6.95 -1.57
CA ASN A 446 -31.24 5.58 -1.09
C ASN A 446 -32.16 5.37 0.13
N GLY A 447 -33.14 4.46 0.03
CA GLY A 447 -33.87 3.86 1.16
C GLY A 447 -34.54 4.82 2.16
N GLU A 448 -35.22 4.34 3.19
CA GLU A 448 -35.72 5.25 4.25
C GLU A 448 -34.61 5.73 5.18
N ASP A 449 -33.57 4.91 5.39
CA ASP A 449 -32.48 5.12 6.35
C ASP A 449 -31.67 6.40 6.10
N PHE A 450 -31.57 6.88 4.87
CA PHE A 450 -30.78 8.08 4.51
C PHE A 450 -31.55 9.41 4.57
N ASP A 451 -32.61 9.49 5.38
CA ASP A 451 -33.42 10.70 5.55
C ASP A 451 -32.61 11.94 5.98
N ALA A 452 -31.57 11.75 6.81
CA ALA A 452 -30.66 12.83 7.17
C ALA A 452 -29.80 13.33 6.00
N VAL A 453 -29.36 12.42 5.12
CA VAL A 453 -28.61 12.77 3.90
C VAL A 453 -29.52 13.49 2.91
N HIS A 454 -30.80 13.11 2.84
CA HIS A 454 -31.81 13.83 2.05
C HIS A 454 -32.00 15.27 2.54
N ARG A 455 -32.18 15.48 3.86
CA ARG A 455 -32.19 16.83 4.44
C ARG A 455 -30.92 17.61 4.12
N LEU A 456 -29.76 17.00 4.27
CA LEU A 456 -28.48 17.63 3.95
C LEU A 456 -28.40 18.04 2.47
N ALA A 457 -28.91 17.22 1.55
CA ALA A 457 -28.99 17.56 0.14
C ALA A 457 -29.87 18.81 -0.11
N ILE A 458 -31.00 18.92 0.58
CA ILE A 458 -31.86 20.11 0.52
C ILE A 458 -31.15 21.34 1.11
N CYS A 459 -30.47 21.21 2.26
CA CYS A 459 -29.68 22.29 2.85
C CYS A 459 -28.59 22.77 1.88
N CYS A 460 -27.86 21.85 1.25
CA CYS A 460 -26.91 22.19 0.19
C CYS A 460 -27.63 22.96 -0.93
N ILE A 461 -28.75 22.46 -1.46
CA ILE A 461 -29.52 23.15 -2.51
C ILE A 461 -29.89 24.58 -2.10
N ASN A 462 -30.35 24.79 -0.87
CA ASN A 462 -30.68 26.11 -0.35
C ASN A 462 -29.44 27.03 -0.28
N GLU A 463 -28.30 26.52 0.18
CA GLU A 463 -27.02 27.24 0.17
C GLU A 463 -26.50 27.54 -1.24
N TYR A 464 -26.81 26.69 -2.22
CA TYR A 464 -26.52 26.98 -3.62
C TYR A 464 -27.41 28.10 -4.16
N LEU A 465 -28.70 28.10 -3.80
CA LEU A 465 -29.64 29.15 -4.22
C LEU A 465 -29.38 30.50 -3.52
N SER A 466 -28.77 30.50 -2.34
CA SER A 466 -28.33 31.72 -1.65
C SER A 466 -27.14 32.38 -2.35
N LYS A 467 -26.32 31.58 -3.07
CA LYS A 467 -25.22 32.05 -3.90
C LYS A 467 -25.79 32.62 -5.21
N GLY A 468 -25.36 33.84 -5.59
CA GLY A 468 -25.94 34.59 -6.71
C GLY A 468 -25.94 33.86 -8.07
N ASP A 469 -26.78 34.33 -9.00
CA ASP A 469 -27.06 33.70 -10.30
C ASP A 469 -25.78 33.31 -11.09
N ASP A 470 -24.69 34.09 -11.00
CA ASP A 470 -23.39 33.85 -11.65
C ASP A 470 -22.66 32.59 -11.15
N TYR A 471 -22.80 32.26 -9.87
CA TYR A 471 -22.17 31.06 -9.28
C TYR A 471 -22.84 29.79 -9.81
N LEU A 472 -24.18 29.78 -9.85
CA LEU A 472 -24.98 28.68 -10.41
C LEU A 472 -24.68 28.48 -11.90
N LEU A 473 -24.55 29.57 -12.65
CA LEU A 473 -24.22 29.56 -14.08
C LEU A 473 -22.88 28.90 -14.42
N ASN A 474 -21.83 29.17 -13.65
CA ASN A 474 -20.51 28.60 -13.88
C ASN A 474 -20.51 27.07 -13.70
N ARG A 475 -21.34 26.55 -12.80
CA ARG A 475 -21.55 25.11 -12.63
C ARG A 475 -22.30 24.48 -13.81
N ASN A 476 -23.25 25.20 -14.40
CA ASN A 476 -24.06 24.70 -15.51
C ASN A 476 -23.24 24.37 -16.76
N CYS A 477 -22.07 24.99 -16.92
CA CYS A 477 -21.22 24.82 -18.09
C CYS A 477 -20.23 23.63 -17.97
N SER A 478 -20.00 23.09 -16.76
CA SER A 478 -19.08 21.96 -16.52
C SER A 478 -19.76 20.59 -16.67
N GLN A 479 -21.07 20.50 -16.46
CA GLN A 479 -21.80 19.24 -16.46
C GLN A 479 -22.20 18.79 -17.87
N GLN A 480 -21.59 17.70 -18.38
CA GLN A 480 -21.93 17.09 -19.67
C GLN A 480 -23.17 16.15 -19.62
N ARG A 481 -23.82 16.00 -18.46
CA ARG A 481 -24.97 15.10 -18.24
C ARG A 481 -26.19 15.88 -17.75
N ASP A 482 -27.39 15.41 -18.07
CA ASP A 482 -28.66 16.00 -17.64
C ASP A 482 -29.06 15.47 -16.24
N PRO A 483 -29.02 16.28 -15.16
CA PRO A 483 -29.29 15.83 -13.80
C PRO A 483 -30.79 15.77 -13.45
N THR A 484 -31.69 16.06 -14.41
CA THR A 484 -33.12 16.30 -14.17
C THR A 484 -33.80 15.19 -13.37
N LEU A 485 -33.70 13.94 -13.82
CA LEU A 485 -34.37 12.81 -13.18
C LEU A 485 -33.88 12.56 -11.76
N ARG A 486 -32.60 12.80 -11.48
CA ARG A 486 -32.04 12.57 -10.15
C ARG A 486 -32.45 13.65 -9.17
N ILE A 487 -32.38 14.92 -9.58
CA ILE A 487 -32.77 16.05 -8.72
C ILE A 487 -34.27 16.01 -8.43
N ILE A 488 -35.11 15.75 -9.45
CA ILE A 488 -36.56 15.77 -9.25
C ILE A 488 -37.02 14.67 -8.30
N ARG A 489 -36.33 13.52 -8.26
CA ARG A 489 -36.68 12.44 -7.34
C ARG A 489 -36.63 12.83 -5.87
N LEU A 490 -35.88 13.87 -5.51
CA LEU A 490 -35.83 14.38 -4.13
C LEU A 490 -37.19 14.86 -3.62
N ILE A 491 -38.12 15.28 -4.51
CA ILE A 491 -39.43 15.81 -4.09
C ILE A 491 -40.44 14.72 -3.71
N PHE A 492 -40.17 13.45 -4.03
CA PHE A 492 -41.08 12.33 -3.73
C PHE A 492 -40.84 11.69 -2.38
N ARG A 493 -39.92 12.22 -1.57
CA ARG A 493 -39.74 11.77 -0.20
C ARG A 493 -40.98 12.07 0.64
N LYS A 494 -41.39 11.07 1.42
CA LYS A 494 -42.49 11.19 2.38
C LYS A 494 -42.11 12.24 3.44
N GLY A 495 -42.99 13.23 3.67
CA GLY A 495 -42.79 14.26 4.69
C GLY A 495 -41.99 15.50 4.26
N ILE A 496 -41.60 15.62 2.99
CA ILE A 496 -40.96 16.85 2.47
C ILE A 496 -41.94 18.04 2.53
N SER A 497 -41.45 19.21 2.94
CA SER A 497 -42.26 20.44 2.99
C SER A 497 -42.47 21.04 1.59
N ASP A 498 -43.52 21.85 1.41
CA ASP A 498 -43.75 22.56 0.14
C ASP A 498 -42.65 23.59 -0.17
N ASP A 499 -42.00 24.14 0.85
CA ASP A 499 -40.86 25.05 0.69
C ASP A 499 -39.63 24.29 0.18
N ASP A 500 -39.35 23.10 0.69
CA ASP A 500 -38.24 22.26 0.20
C ASP A 500 -38.49 21.78 -1.23
N ARG A 501 -39.74 21.39 -1.56
CA ARG A 501 -40.14 21.08 -2.95
C ARG A 501 -39.89 22.27 -3.86
N ARG A 502 -40.22 23.48 -3.41
CA ARG A 502 -39.97 24.72 -4.16
C ARG A 502 -38.48 24.96 -4.36
N SER A 503 -37.65 24.74 -3.34
CA SER A 503 -36.19 24.88 -3.45
C SER A 503 -35.60 23.91 -4.46
N VAL A 504 -35.99 22.63 -4.41
CA VAL A 504 -35.51 21.61 -5.38
C VAL A 504 -35.89 21.99 -6.81
N VAL A 505 -37.15 22.36 -7.05
CA VAL A 505 -37.62 22.78 -8.38
C VAL A 505 -36.94 24.06 -8.86
N THR A 506 -36.75 25.04 -7.96
CA THR A 506 -36.06 26.30 -8.26
C THR A 506 -34.60 26.04 -8.62
N PHE A 507 -33.92 25.18 -7.88
CA PHE A 507 -32.55 24.78 -8.15
C PHE A 507 -32.43 24.06 -9.48
N LEU A 508 -33.27 23.05 -9.73
CA LEU A 508 -33.33 22.34 -11.00
C LEU A 508 -33.48 23.31 -12.18
N CYS A 509 -34.43 24.24 -12.10
CA CYS A 509 -34.67 25.18 -13.19
C CYS A 509 -33.54 26.22 -13.37
N ASN A 510 -32.76 26.47 -12.32
CA ASN A 510 -31.61 27.39 -12.38
C ASN A 510 -30.31 26.71 -12.80
N VAL A 511 -30.15 25.41 -12.55
CA VAL A 511 -28.94 24.66 -12.89
C VAL A 511 -28.95 24.10 -14.32
N LEU A 512 -30.13 23.96 -14.94
CA LEU A 512 -30.21 23.44 -16.30
C LEU A 512 -29.84 24.51 -17.36
N PRO A 513 -29.00 24.18 -18.36
CA PRO A 513 -28.86 25.00 -19.56
C PRO A 513 -30.22 25.20 -20.23
N LEU A 514 -30.45 26.38 -20.83
CA LEU A 514 -31.79 26.77 -21.28
C LEU A 514 -32.39 25.81 -22.35
N LYS A 515 -31.54 25.23 -23.20
CA LYS A 515 -31.96 24.19 -24.16
C LYS A 515 -32.41 22.90 -23.47
N THR A 516 -31.68 22.46 -22.44
CA THR A 516 -32.01 21.28 -21.65
C THR A 516 -33.25 21.52 -20.80
N LEU A 517 -33.37 22.70 -20.18
CA LEU A 517 -34.55 23.10 -19.42
C LEU A 517 -35.83 22.96 -20.24
N LEU A 518 -35.85 23.49 -21.48
CA LEU A 518 -37.00 23.40 -22.37
C LEU A 518 -37.30 21.98 -22.86
N LYS A 519 -36.32 21.07 -22.80
CA LYS A 519 -36.48 19.67 -23.22
C LYS A 519 -36.93 18.79 -22.06
N SER A 520 -36.30 18.94 -20.91
CA SER A 520 -36.36 17.97 -19.81
C SER A 520 -37.36 18.35 -18.71
N VAL A 521 -37.75 19.63 -18.61
CA VAL A 521 -38.80 20.05 -17.65
C VAL A 521 -40.22 19.72 -18.09
N PRO A 522 -40.64 19.92 -19.36
CA PRO A 522 -42.05 19.68 -19.74
C PRO A 522 -42.60 18.31 -19.33
N PRO A 523 -41.86 17.19 -19.49
CA PRO A 523 -42.34 15.87 -19.08
C PRO A 523 -42.61 15.72 -17.58
N ILE A 524 -42.02 16.55 -16.71
CA ILE A 524 -42.09 16.42 -15.24
C ILE A 524 -42.90 17.53 -14.57
N VAL A 525 -43.43 18.50 -15.32
CA VAL A 525 -44.23 19.61 -14.76
C VAL A 525 -45.46 19.11 -14.00
N HIS A 526 -46.10 18.06 -14.51
CA HIS A 526 -47.32 17.48 -13.93
C HIS A 526 -47.10 16.92 -12.52
N MET A 527 -45.85 16.64 -12.12
CA MET A 527 -45.54 16.07 -10.82
C MET A 527 -45.76 17.07 -9.66
N CYS A 528 -45.54 18.36 -9.91
CA CYS A 528 -45.72 19.45 -8.92
C CYS A 528 -46.16 20.76 -9.63
N PRO A 529 -47.36 20.78 -10.24
CA PRO A 529 -47.72 21.78 -11.24
C PRO A 529 -47.68 23.19 -10.67
N GLY A 530 -48.27 23.43 -9.49
CA GLY A 530 -48.29 24.78 -8.87
C GLY A 530 -46.90 25.39 -8.69
N ILE A 531 -45.93 24.59 -8.25
CA ILE A 531 -44.55 25.04 -8.01
C ILE A 531 -43.82 25.29 -9.33
N PHE A 532 -43.89 24.35 -10.28
CA PHE A 532 -43.26 24.50 -11.60
C PHE A 532 -43.80 25.72 -12.34
N ARG A 533 -45.12 25.94 -12.33
CA ARG A 533 -45.74 27.12 -12.93
C ARG A 533 -45.17 28.41 -12.35
N GLY A 534 -45.13 28.52 -11.03
CA GLY A 534 -44.59 29.70 -10.34
C GLY A 534 -43.12 29.97 -10.71
N VAL A 535 -42.28 28.93 -10.69
CA VAL A 535 -40.85 29.05 -11.01
C VAL A 535 -40.63 29.42 -12.48
N LEU A 536 -41.27 28.73 -13.43
CA LEU A 536 -41.10 28.99 -14.86
C LEU A 536 -41.63 30.38 -15.26
N MET A 537 -42.73 30.84 -14.66
CA MET A 537 -43.22 32.21 -14.83
C MET A 537 -42.21 33.23 -14.30
N ALA A 538 -41.61 33.00 -13.13
CA ALA A 538 -40.58 33.88 -12.59
C ALA A 538 -39.35 33.94 -13.50
N LEU A 539 -38.90 32.79 -14.02
CA LEU A 539 -37.78 32.73 -14.97
C LEU A 539 -38.06 33.45 -16.28
N SER A 540 -39.29 33.34 -16.81
CA SER A 540 -39.69 34.05 -18.04
C SER A 540 -39.61 35.58 -17.91
N ARG A 541 -39.57 36.11 -16.69
CA ARG A 541 -39.50 37.55 -16.35
C ARG A 541 -38.11 38.02 -15.94
N LYS A 542 -37.09 37.16 -15.90
CA LYS A 542 -35.69 37.54 -15.59
C LYS A 542 -35.18 38.59 -16.60
N PRO A 543 -34.21 39.45 -16.24
CA PRO A 543 -33.66 40.44 -17.17
C PRO A 543 -32.89 39.78 -18.32
N ASP A 544 -32.73 40.49 -19.44
CA ASP A 544 -32.05 39.95 -20.63
C ASP A 544 -30.64 39.44 -20.32
N GLY A 545 -29.89 40.10 -19.41
CA GLY A 545 -28.55 39.67 -18.99
C GLY A 545 -28.50 38.22 -18.50
N TRP A 546 -29.53 37.77 -17.78
CA TRP A 546 -29.64 36.39 -17.29
C TRP A 546 -29.77 35.38 -18.46
N PHE A 547 -30.50 35.75 -19.52
CA PHE A 547 -30.66 34.90 -20.70
C PHE A 547 -29.39 34.86 -21.55
N HIS A 548 -28.70 36.00 -21.70
CA HIS A 548 -27.44 36.08 -22.44
C HIS A 548 -26.39 35.11 -21.88
N GLN A 549 -26.32 34.99 -20.56
CA GLN A 549 -25.41 34.06 -19.88
C GLN A 549 -25.75 32.57 -20.11
N ARG A 550 -26.98 32.22 -20.56
CA ARG A 550 -27.48 30.83 -20.68
C ARG A 550 -27.73 30.35 -22.11
N ILE A 551 -27.79 31.25 -23.08
CA ILE A 551 -28.13 30.94 -24.48
C ILE A 551 -26.90 30.48 -25.30
N GLY A 552 -25.68 30.70 -24.78
CA GLY A 552 -24.43 30.39 -25.48
C GLY A 552 -24.05 31.43 -26.54
N THR A 553 -23.01 31.16 -27.35
CA THR A 553 -22.52 32.10 -28.36
C THR A 553 -23.44 32.16 -29.59
N PHE A 554 -24.29 33.18 -29.65
CA PHE A 554 -25.03 33.57 -30.85
C PHE A 554 -24.54 34.91 -31.39
N PRO A 555 -24.62 35.17 -32.71
CA PRO A 555 -24.37 36.50 -33.25
C PRO A 555 -25.30 37.54 -32.62
N PHE A 556 -24.76 38.69 -32.20
CA PHE A 556 -25.47 39.75 -31.46
C PHE A 556 -26.86 40.09 -32.02
N TYR A 557 -26.99 40.18 -33.35
CA TYR A 557 -28.24 40.52 -34.04
C TYR A 557 -29.33 39.43 -34.00
N LYS A 558 -29.03 38.20 -33.56
CA LYS A 558 -30.01 37.11 -33.36
C LYS A 558 -30.34 36.86 -31.89
N GLN A 559 -29.62 37.50 -30.96
CA GLN A 559 -29.76 37.25 -29.52
C GLN A 559 -31.12 37.71 -28.98
N ALA A 560 -31.55 38.94 -29.29
CA ALA A 560 -32.83 39.48 -28.81
C ALA A 560 -34.04 38.64 -29.25
N ASN A 561 -34.07 38.20 -30.52
CA ASN A 561 -35.13 37.34 -31.04
C ASN A 561 -35.14 35.97 -30.35
N LYS A 562 -33.97 35.40 -30.07
CA LYS A 562 -33.86 34.13 -29.34
C LYS A 562 -34.28 34.25 -27.88
N ILE A 563 -33.92 35.34 -27.19
CA ILE A 563 -34.36 35.60 -25.81
C ILE A 563 -35.89 35.62 -25.74
N ASN A 564 -36.55 36.34 -26.64
CA ASN A 564 -38.00 36.39 -26.70
C ASN A 564 -38.64 35.02 -26.99
N GLU A 565 -38.05 34.24 -27.90
CA GLU A 565 -38.48 32.85 -28.16
C GLU A 565 -38.38 31.99 -26.89
N TYR A 566 -37.29 32.08 -26.15
CA TYR A 566 -37.13 31.33 -24.89
C TYR A 566 -38.11 31.78 -23.81
N ARG A 567 -38.37 33.09 -23.65
CA ARG A 567 -39.38 33.61 -22.73
C ARG A 567 -40.77 33.06 -23.05
N GLN A 568 -41.15 33.09 -24.33
CA GLN A 568 -42.42 32.55 -24.79
C GLN A 568 -42.54 31.05 -24.52
N LYS A 569 -41.50 30.26 -24.80
CA LYS A 569 -41.50 28.82 -24.53
C LYS A 569 -41.59 28.51 -23.03
N LEU A 570 -40.87 29.22 -22.17
CA LEU A 570 -41.01 29.05 -20.72
C LEU A 570 -42.43 29.36 -20.24
N MET A 571 -43.04 30.43 -20.77
CA MET A 571 -44.42 30.80 -20.44
C MET A 571 -45.43 29.76 -20.97
N GLN A 572 -45.21 29.22 -22.17
CA GLN A 572 -46.04 28.16 -22.74
C GLN A 572 -45.99 26.89 -21.88
N ILE A 573 -44.80 26.48 -21.44
CA ILE A 573 -44.65 25.32 -20.55
C ILE A 573 -45.34 25.59 -19.20
N ALA A 574 -45.19 26.80 -18.65
CA ALA A 574 -45.83 27.18 -17.39
C ALA A 574 -47.37 27.24 -17.48
N LEU A 575 -47.92 27.54 -18.66
CA LEU A 575 -49.37 27.67 -18.87
C LEU A 575 -50.00 26.40 -19.46
N ALA A 576 -49.20 25.40 -19.80
CA ALA A 576 -49.71 24.15 -20.36
C ALA A 576 -50.68 23.46 -19.37
N PRO A 577 -51.82 22.96 -19.87
CA PRO A 577 -52.67 22.08 -19.08
C PRO A 577 -51.87 20.82 -18.71
N CYS A 578 -51.89 20.46 -17.43
CA CYS A 578 -51.21 19.25 -16.96
C CYS A 578 -52.18 18.09 -17.15
N VAL A 579 -52.02 17.36 -18.25
CA VAL A 579 -52.75 16.11 -18.49
C VAL A 579 -52.01 15.01 -17.73
N SER A 580 -52.67 14.32 -16.81
CA SER A 580 -52.16 13.05 -16.26
C SER A 580 -52.35 11.96 -17.32
N GLU A 581 -51.38 11.06 -17.48
CA GLU A 581 -51.43 9.96 -18.47
C GLU A 581 -52.69 9.07 -18.34
N GLU A 582 -53.44 9.14 -17.24
CA GLU A 582 -54.73 8.47 -17.06
C GLU A 582 -55.88 9.04 -17.92
N GLU A 583 -55.79 10.27 -18.44
CA GLU A 583 -56.85 10.88 -19.25
C GLU A 583 -56.67 10.64 -20.77
N GLU A 584 -55.49 10.23 -21.25
CA GLU A 584 -55.26 9.93 -22.67
C GLU A 584 -55.79 8.54 -23.10
N GLU A 585 -56.02 7.61 -22.17
CA GLU A 585 -56.62 6.30 -22.49
C GLU A 585 -58.14 6.37 -22.75
N ALA A 586 -58.82 7.44 -22.34
CA ALA A 586 -60.28 7.57 -22.50
C ALA A 586 -60.72 7.93 -23.93
N ASP A 587 -59.85 8.55 -24.74
CA ASP A 587 -60.22 9.09 -26.07
C ASP A 587 -59.68 8.30 -27.27
N ASN A 588 -58.90 7.23 -27.05
CA ASN A 588 -58.36 6.38 -28.12
C ASN A 588 -58.89 4.95 -28.11
N ASN A 589 -60.21 4.79 -28.08
CA ASN A 589 -60.85 3.49 -28.24
C ASN A 589 -61.01 3.12 -29.73
N ILE A 590 -59.91 3.03 -30.49
CA ILE A 590 -59.87 2.36 -31.82
C ILE A 590 -58.55 1.57 -31.99
N LYS A 591 -58.67 0.26 -31.82
CA LYS A 591 -57.94 -0.86 -32.45
C LYS A 591 -56.40 -0.93 -32.34
N THR A 592 -56.01 -1.85 -31.44
CA THR A 592 -55.00 -2.92 -31.62
C THR A 592 -53.54 -2.55 -31.88
N GLY A 593 -52.68 -2.90 -30.91
CA GLY A 593 -51.35 -3.45 -31.20
C GLY A 593 -50.22 -2.89 -30.32
N ASN A 594 -49.55 -3.80 -29.61
CA ASN A 594 -48.28 -3.67 -28.90
C ASN A 594 -48.28 -3.03 -27.51
N THR A 595 -48.28 -3.91 -26.51
CA THR A 595 -47.58 -3.75 -25.23
C THR A 595 -46.17 -3.21 -25.41
N TYR A 596 -45.89 -2.04 -24.85
CA TYR A 596 -44.53 -1.64 -24.47
C TYR A 596 -44.52 -1.30 -22.97
N SER A 597 -43.85 -2.16 -22.20
CA SER A 597 -43.47 -1.94 -20.81
C SER A 597 -42.47 -0.78 -20.75
N LEU A 598 -42.76 0.23 -19.93
CA LEU A 598 -41.93 1.45 -19.76
C LEU A 598 -41.03 1.39 -18.52
N PHE A 599 -40.71 0.18 -18.03
CA PHE A 599 -39.90 -0.02 -16.83
C PHE A 599 -38.95 -1.23 -16.96
N GLU A 600 -38.00 -1.20 -17.90
CA GLU A 600 -36.78 -2.01 -17.81
C GLU A 600 -35.57 -1.21 -18.38
N GLY A 601 -34.48 -1.18 -17.59
CA GLY A 601 -33.16 -0.60 -17.93
C GLY A 601 -32.89 0.75 -17.24
N ASP A 602 -31.81 1.00 -16.49
CA ASP A 602 -30.53 0.32 -16.36
C ASP A 602 -29.91 0.53 -14.95
N ALA A 603 -29.02 -0.40 -14.62
CA ALA A 603 -28.19 -0.50 -13.41
C ALA A 603 -27.18 0.65 -13.22
#